data_AF-Q8PWC6-F1
#
_entry.id   AF-Q8PWC6-F1
#
_cell.length_a   1.000
_cell.length_b   1.000
_cell.length_c   1.000
_cell.angle_alpha   90.00
_cell.angle_beta   90.00
_cell.angle_gamma   90.00
#
_symmetry.space_group_name_H-M   'P 1'
#
loop_
_entity.id
_entity.type
_entity.pdbx_description
1 polymer ?
#
loop_
_entity_poly.entity_id
_entity_poly.type
_entity_poly.pdbx_seq_one_letter_code
_entity_poly.pdbx_strand_id
1 'polypeptide(L)'
;MTKETKIHLSSIADDTDLRSLQVRIGDKDLKTPTKAIATNSFYKDTSFPKELCDLQELFLKFDEESLVKKDQDIKFSSEKNRQLKREKEKANSCPYFCLLEFKNKGENWRYPTEKEIEILTNVAYSHSDITPIPSIPKAARNLNVENFDAFVKYLDSCYESIEIRNKKNIMGYIPATVSLFGRELINYYLDKGINAYYVDFDGRMITNYIDMLNAMKRELAKRGYEENHLFHFVNASYGKSINDQKVLSARDILGFGYGLDSLGGIHSGPKRNPEFYEKLKTMKNISRNTKRLLNVKDYGYYRFDSVKDNLDSVYPSDALISMDELNTSTESRLEKYLKIVNLQQQCIEADKLAQVTTEEPNKSLEYFKSKKNVLKNDLKYLSKSSN
;
A
#
# COMPACT_ATOMS: atom_id res chain seq x y z
N MET A 1 18.24 16.45 14.77
CA MET A 1 18.12 15.01 14.43
C MET A 1 17.66 14.93 12.98
N THR A 2 18.25 14.04 12.18
CA THR A 2 17.87 13.86 10.78
C THR A 2 16.49 13.20 10.69
N LYS A 3 15.56 13.81 9.95
CA LYS A 3 14.20 13.29 9.70
C LYS A 3 14.16 12.18 8.66
N GLU A 4 15.29 12.03 7.98
CA GLU A 4 15.51 11.05 6.95
C GLU A 4 15.53 9.63 7.53
N THR A 5 14.87 8.76 6.79
CA THR A 5 14.94 7.33 6.92
C THR A 5 16.29 6.85 6.45
N LYS A 6 17.00 6.16 7.35
CA LYS A 6 18.34 5.64 7.11
C LYS A 6 18.24 4.34 6.34
N ILE A 7 18.78 4.34 5.14
CA ILE A 7 18.95 3.16 4.31
C ILE A 7 20.41 2.72 4.45
N HIS A 8 20.60 1.48 4.88
CA HIS A 8 21.91 0.93 5.23
C HIS A 8 22.52 0.09 4.12
N LEU A 9 21.67 -0.59 3.35
CA LEU A 9 22.06 -1.41 2.21
C LEU A 9 21.03 -1.21 1.10
N SER A 10 21.52 -1.20 -0.13
CA SER A 10 20.73 -1.15 -1.36
C SER A 10 21.28 -2.17 -2.35
N SER A 11 20.40 -2.92 -3.00
CA SER A 11 20.70 -3.73 -4.18
C SER A 11 19.66 -3.40 -5.24
N ILE A 12 20.07 -3.02 -6.44
CA ILE A 12 19.17 -2.54 -7.49
C ILE A 12 19.39 -3.41 -8.73
N ALA A 13 18.31 -3.83 -9.36
CA ALA A 13 18.38 -4.54 -10.63
C ALA A 13 18.89 -3.64 -11.75
N ASP A 14 19.61 -4.21 -12.71
CA ASP A 14 20.24 -3.48 -13.81
C ASP A 14 19.21 -3.11 -14.89
N ASP A 15 18.18 -3.94 -15.07
CA ASP A 15 17.25 -3.89 -16.20
C ASP A 15 15.83 -3.42 -15.85
N THR A 16 15.49 -3.34 -14.56
CA THR A 16 14.23 -2.74 -14.05
C THR A 16 14.48 -1.88 -12.81
N ASP A 17 13.45 -1.20 -12.30
CA ASP A 17 13.54 -0.43 -11.06
C ASP A 17 13.38 -1.30 -9.79
N LEU A 18 13.33 -2.63 -9.93
CA LEU A 18 13.30 -3.54 -8.80
C LEU A 18 14.53 -3.34 -7.92
N ARG A 19 14.33 -3.23 -6.61
CA ARG A 19 15.42 -3.11 -5.64
C ARG A 19 15.08 -3.70 -4.28
N SER A 20 16.12 -4.05 -3.55
CA SER A 20 16.08 -4.48 -2.16
C SER A 20 16.81 -3.46 -1.29
N LEU A 21 16.18 -3.08 -0.18
CA LEU A 21 16.72 -2.12 0.79
C LEU A 21 16.72 -2.75 2.19
N GLN A 22 17.71 -2.38 3.00
CA GLN A 22 17.66 -2.54 4.45
C GLN A 22 17.51 -1.17 5.09
N VAL A 23 16.38 -0.96 5.76
CA VAL A 23 15.93 0.35 6.20
C VAL A 23 15.71 0.36 7.71
N ARG A 24 16.24 1.37 8.41
CA ARG A 24 16.00 1.56 9.84
C ARG A 24 14.76 2.43 10.06
N ILE A 25 13.71 1.84 10.61
CA ILE A 25 12.48 2.55 11.00
C ILE A 25 12.39 2.54 12.52
N GLY A 26 12.70 3.68 13.14
CA GLY A 26 12.82 3.78 14.59
C GLY A 26 13.96 2.90 15.12
N ASP A 27 13.64 1.93 15.98
CA ASP A 27 14.58 0.96 16.53
C ASP A 27 14.57 -0.40 15.81
N LYS A 28 13.80 -0.52 14.73
CA LYS A 28 13.62 -1.77 13.98
C LYS A 28 14.18 -1.67 12.56
N ASP A 29 14.49 -2.84 12.00
CA ASP A 29 14.94 -2.97 10.63
C ASP A 29 13.80 -3.50 9.76
N LEU A 30 13.63 -2.89 8.59
CA LEU A 30 12.71 -3.26 7.53
C LEU A 30 13.53 -3.75 6.34
N LYS A 31 13.16 -4.90 5.79
CA LYS A 31 13.71 -5.42 4.54
C LYS A 31 12.71 -5.21 3.42
N THR A 32 13.20 -4.86 2.23
CA THR A 32 12.39 -4.67 1.03
C THR A 32 12.96 -5.50 -0.13
N PRO A 33 12.19 -5.80 -1.18
CA PRO A 33 10.75 -5.57 -1.32
C PRO A 33 9.93 -6.31 -0.26
N THR A 34 8.80 -5.76 0.18
CA THR A 34 7.93 -6.44 1.15
C THR A 34 6.45 -6.17 0.91
N LYS A 35 5.59 -7.07 1.40
CA LYS A 35 4.14 -6.90 1.47
C LYS A 35 3.74 -6.59 2.91
N ALA A 36 3.08 -5.45 3.13
CA ALA A 36 2.60 -5.10 4.46
C ALA A 36 1.39 -5.94 4.86
N ILE A 37 1.41 -6.43 6.10
CA ILE A 37 0.37 -7.26 6.69
C ILE A 37 -0.71 -6.36 7.31
N ALA A 38 -1.97 -6.61 6.95
CA ALA A 38 -3.14 -5.98 7.55
C ALA A 38 -3.86 -6.98 8.48
N THR A 39 -3.46 -7.00 9.75
CA THR A 39 -3.93 -8.00 10.74
C THR A 39 -5.41 -7.84 11.13
N ASN A 40 -6.02 -6.70 10.81
CA ASN A 40 -7.45 -6.44 11.06
C ASN A 40 -8.38 -7.43 10.34
N SER A 41 -7.88 -8.10 9.31
CA SER A 41 -8.61 -9.09 8.51
C SER A 41 -8.48 -10.51 9.04
N PHE A 42 -7.57 -10.75 9.99
CA PHE A 42 -7.28 -12.06 10.54
C PHE A 42 -8.32 -12.50 11.57
N TYR A 43 -8.56 -13.81 11.65
CA TYR A 43 -9.28 -14.37 12.78
C TYR A 43 -8.41 -14.33 14.04
N LYS A 44 -9.05 -14.47 15.21
CA LYS A 44 -8.35 -14.40 16.50
C LYS A 44 -7.20 -15.41 16.59
N ASP A 45 -7.37 -16.58 15.97
CA ASP A 45 -6.46 -17.70 16.08
C ASP A 45 -5.54 -17.83 14.85
N THR A 46 -5.63 -16.90 13.89
CA THR A 46 -4.71 -16.85 12.75
C THR A 46 -3.38 -16.26 13.21
N SER A 47 -2.34 -17.09 13.23
CA SER A 47 -0.95 -16.64 13.42
C SER A 47 -0.26 -16.57 12.06
N PHE A 48 0.31 -15.42 11.73
CA PHE A 48 1.09 -15.26 10.50
C PHE A 48 2.55 -15.61 10.78
N PRO A 49 3.23 -16.38 9.90
CA PRO A 49 4.62 -16.77 10.07
C PRO A 49 5.52 -15.57 10.32
N LYS A 50 6.42 -15.67 11.30
CA LYS A 50 7.30 -14.57 11.67
C LYS A 50 8.24 -14.19 10.53
N GLU A 51 8.64 -15.17 9.74
CA GLU A 51 9.56 -15.03 8.61
C GLU A 51 8.96 -14.21 7.48
N LEU A 52 7.62 -14.16 7.38
CA LEU A 52 6.89 -13.39 6.37
C LEU A 52 6.35 -12.06 6.92
N CYS A 53 6.67 -11.73 8.18
CA CYS A 53 6.23 -10.52 8.89
C CYS A 53 7.31 -9.43 8.91
N ASP A 54 7.67 -8.83 7.76
CA ASP A 54 8.62 -7.70 7.76
C ASP A 54 7.97 -6.34 8.05
N LEU A 55 6.69 -6.18 7.72
CA LEU A 55 5.97 -4.91 7.89
C LEU A 55 4.50 -5.13 8.20
N GLN A 56 3.98 -4.38 9.16
CA GLN A 56 2.55 -4.27 9.42
C GLN A 56 2.00 -2.93 8.96
N GLU A 57 0.79 -2.93 8.41
CA GLU A 57 0.05 -1.72 8.11
C GLU A 57 -1.27 -1.70 8.90
N LEU A 58 -1.49 -0.60 9.60
CA LEU A 58 -2.74 -0.25 10.25
C LEU A 58 -3.36 0.92 9.50
N PHE A 59 -4.61 0.76 9.06
CA PHE A 59 -5.33 1.83 8.36
C PHE A 59 -6.56 2.27 9.15
N LEU A 60 -6.67 3.56 9.41
CA LEU A 60 -7.80 4.16 10.12
C LEU A 60 -8.41 5.31 9.34
N LYS A 61 -9.73 5.40 9.37
CA LYS A 61 -10.48 6.53 8.81
C LYS A 61 -11.10 7.31 9.95
N PHE A 62 -10.91 8.61 9.92
CA PHE A 62 -11.54 9.53 10.85
C PHE A 62 -12.32 10.60 10.08
N ASP A 63 -13.61 10.67 10.35
CA ASP A 63 -14.45 11.81 10.00
C ASP A 63 -14.53 12.81 11.16
N GLU A 64 -15.19 13.94 10.92
CA GLU A 64 -15.34 15.05 11.85
C GLU A 64 -15.86 14.58 13.24
N GLU A 65 -16.93 13.79 13.25
CA GLU A 65 -17.55 13.29 14.47
C GLU A 65 -16.61 12.34 15.24
N SER A 66 -15.93 11.46 14.51
CA SER A 66 -15.02 10.49 15.11
C SER A 66 -13.75 11.13 15.66
N LEU A 67 -13.29 12.26 15.10
CA LEU A 67 -12.19 13.05 15.64
C LEU A 67 -12.58 13.74 16.95
N VAL A 68 -13.77 14.36 16.98
CA VAL A 68 -14.30 14.96 18.21
C VAL A 68 -14.42 13.92 19.32
N LYS A 69 -14.96 12.73 19.01
CA LYS A 69 -15.01 11.60 19.97
C LYS A 69 -13.62 11.14 20.39
N LYS A 70 -12.66 11.08 19.47
CA LYS A 70 -11.29 10.65 19.78
C LYS A 70 -10.58 11.61 20.74
N ASP A 71 -10.92 12.88 20.70
CA ASP A 71 -10.39 13.95 21.56
C ASP A 71 -11.11 14.04 22.90
N GLN A 72 -12.44 13.99 22.90
CA GLN A 72 -13.26 14.34 24.07
C GLN A 72 -13.81 13.13 24.84
N ASP A 73 -13.95 11.96 24.21
CA ASP A 73 -14.48 10.75 24.84
C ASP A 73 -13.32 9.80 25.22
N ILE A 74 -13.00 9.76 26.51
CA ILE A 74 -11.93 8.93 27.06
C ILE A 74 -12.17 7.43 26.82
N LYS A 75 -13.42 6.98 26.82
CA LYS A 75 -13.77 5.58 26.62
C LYS A 75 -13.54 5.21 25.16
N PHE A 76 -14.07 6.01 24.23
CA PHE A 76 -13.85 5.82 22.79
C PHE A 76 -12.36 5.84 22.44
N SER A 77 -11.62 6.80 22.99
CA SER A 77 -10.16 6.93 22.80
C SER A 77 -9.41 5.69 23.32
N SER A 78 -9.74 5.22 24.52
CA SER A 78 -9.11 4.05 25.15
C SER A 78 -9.42 2.75 24.40
N GLU A 79 -10.66 2.57 23.95
CA GLU A 79 -11.07 1.40 23.16
C GLU A 79 -10.32 1.32 21.83
N LYS A 80 -10.19 2.45 21.11
CA LYS A 80 -9.40 2.51 19.88
C LYS A 80 -7.92 2.22 20.11
N ASN A 81 -7.32 2.80 21.15
CA ASN A 81 -5.92 2.53 21.50
C ASN A 81 -5.70 1.05 21.86
N ARG A 82 -6.63 0.44 22.60
CA ARG A 82 -6.56 -1.00 22.94
C ARG A 82 -6.71 -1.88 21.71
N GLN A 83 -7.60 -1.52 20.78
CA GLN A 83 -7.75 -2.21 19.51
C GLN A 83 -6.42 -2.20 18.73
N LEU A 84 -5.81 -1.02 18.55
CA LEU A 84 -4.54 -0.88 17.82
C LEU A 84 -3.40 -1.65 18.47
N LYS A 85 -3.31 -1.63 19.80
CA LYS A 85 -2.33 -2.42 20.54
C LYS A 85 -2.48 -3.92 20.26
N ARG A 86 -3.71 -4.45 20.29
CA ARG A 86 -3.97 -5.87 19.99
C ARG A 86 -3.62 -6.23 18.56
N GLU A 87 -3.91 -5.36 17.60
CA GLU A 87 -3.52 -5.60 16.21
C GLU A 87 -2.00 -5.63 16.06
N LYS A 88 -1.28 -4.71 16.71
CA LYS A 88 0.19 -4.70 16.75
C LYS A 88 0.79 -6.00 17.26
N GLU A 89 0.21 -6.57 18.32
CA GLU A 89 0.67 -7.83 18.92
C GLU A 89 0.57 -9.03 17.97
N LYS A 90 -0.35 -9.00 16.98
CA LYS A 90 -0.51 -10.09 15.99
C LYS A 90 0.58 -10.15 14.92
N ALA A 91 1.35 -9.09 14.73
CA ALA A 91 2.35 -8.99 13.65
C ALA A 91 3.79 -9.24 14.12
N ASN A 92 3.98 -10.04 15.17
CA ASN A 92 5.30 -10.47 15.64
C ASN A 92 6.30 -9.32 15.93
N SER A 93 5.79 -8.15 16.32
CA SER A 93 6.57 -6.93 16.63
C SER A 93 7.42 -6.36 15.48
N CYS A 94 7.09 -6.67 14.22
CA CYS A 94 7.74 -6.04 13.06
C CYS A 94 7.54 -4.51 13.03
N PRO A 95 8.31 -3.77 12.20
CA PRO A 95 7.98 -2.39 11.86
C PRO A 95 6.50 -2.24 11.51
N TYR A 96 5.87 -1.13 11.92
CA TYR A 96 4.46 -0.90 11.60
C TYR A 96 4.18 0.54 11.20
N PHE A 97 3.34 0.69 10.17
CA PHE A 97 2.86 1.96 9.63
C PHE A 97 1.39 2.14 10.00
N CYS A 98 1.04 3.25 10.69
CA CYS A 98 -0.36 3.62 10.90
C CYS A 98 -0.74 4.78 9.97
N LEU A 99 -1.37 4.41 8.86
CA LEU A 99 -1.87 5.33 7.85
C LEU A 99 -3.27 5.80 8.24
N LEU A 100 -3.45 7.11 8.23
CA LEU A 100 -4.72 7.75 8.56
C LEU A 100 -5.34 8.39 7.32
N GLU A 101 -6.66 8.35 7.26
CA GLU A 101 -7.45 9.06 6.26
C GLU A 101 -8.41 10.01 6.96
N PHE A 102 -8.35 11.29 6.61
CA PHE A 102 -9.42 12.23 6.95
C PHE A 102 -10.57 12.05 5.95
N LYS A 103 -11.66 11.49 6.46
CA LYS A 103 -12.88 11.21 5.71
C LYS A 103 -13.86 12.35 5.89
N ASN A 104 -13.77 13.35 5.02
CA ASN A 104 -14.81 14.38 4.92
C ASN A 104 -16.17 13.73 4.56
N LYS A 105 -17.19 13.90 5.41
CA LYS A 105 -18.57 13.42 5.17
C LYS A 105 -19.44 14.39 4.37
N GLY A 106 -19.10 15.68 4.34
CA GLY A 106 -19.87 16.73 3.67
C GLY A 106 -19.92 16.61 2.15
N GLU A 107 -20.85 17.36 1.55
CA GLU A 107 -21.02 17.48 0.10
C GLU A 107 -19.80 18.14 -0.57
N ASN A 108 -19.26 19.18 0.08
CA ASN A 108 -18.05 19.86 -0.35
C ASN A 108 -16.82 19.29 0.38
N TRP A 109 -15.78 18.96 -0.39
CA TRP A 109 -14.50 18.57 0.19
C TRP A 109 -13.86 19.77 0.92
N ARG A 110 -13.10 19.49 1.97
CA ARG A 110 -12.33 20.47 2.75
C ARG A 110 -11.08 19.81 3.33
N TYR A 111 -10.11 20.63 3.65
CA TYR A 111 -8.97 20.24 4.47
C TYR A 111 -9.40 20.10 5.96
N PRO A 112 -8.72 19.25 6.76
CA PRO A 112 -8.84 19.25 8.21
C PRO A 112 -8.46 20.62 8.79
N THR A 113 -9.11 21.01 9.89
CA THR A 113 -8.73 22.17 10.71
C THR A 113 -7.45 21.87 11.50
N GLU A 114 -6.77 22.89 12.02
CA GLU A 114 -5.54 22.72 12.83
C GLU A 114 -5.73 21.72 13.97
N LYS A 115 -6.83 21.84 14.74
CA LYS A 115 -7.15 20.90 15.81
C LYS A 115 -7.35 19.46 15.31
N GLU A 116 -8.01 19.28 14.16
CA GLU A 116 -8.18 17.96 13.54
C GLU A 116 -6.84 17.39 13.06
N ILE A 117 -5.95 18.22 12.52
CA ILE A 117 -4.59 17.84 12.15
C ILE A 117 -3.83 17.34 13.38
N GLU A 118 -3.85 18.09 14.49
CA GLU A 118 -3.20 17.68 15.75
C GLU A 118 -3.68 16.32 16.24
N ILE A 119 -4.99 16.04 16.19
CA ILE A 119 -5.54 14.75 16.61
C ILE A 119 -5.02 13.64 15.68
N LEU A 120 -5.06 13.85 14.36
CA LEU A 120 -4.61 12.87 13.38
C LEU A 120 -3.10 12.59 13.51
N THR A 121 -2.26 13.63 13.51
CA THR A 121 -0.80 13.48 13.61
C THR A 121 -0.39 12.84 14.94
N ASN A 122 -1.07 13.15 16.05
CA ASN A 122 -0.83 12.49 17.34
C ASN A 122 -1.17 10.98 17.32
N VAL A 123 -2.28 10.59 16.68
CA VAL A 123 -2.63 9.17 16.52
C VAL A 123 -1.58 8.47 15.67
N ALA A 124 -1.19 9.07 14.54
CA ALA A 124 -0.18 8.54 13.63
C ALA A 124 1.17 8.35 14.34
N TYR A 125 1.62 9.37 15.07
CA TYR A 125 2.85 9.34 15.86
C TYR A 125 2.82 8.26 16.96
N SER A 126 1.69 8.12 17.65
CA SER A 126 1.57 7.17 18.77
C SER A 126 1.55 5.72 18.32
N HIS A 127 0.98 5.46 17.14
CA HIS A 127 0.70 4.11 16.64
C HIS A 127 1.47 3.78 15.37
N SER A 128 2.64 4.35 15.16
CA SER A 128 3.48 4.04 14.00
C SER A 128 4.97 4.18 14.35
N ASP A 129 5.85 3.40 13.74
CA ASP A 129 7.31 3.52 13.96
C ASP A 129 7.93 4.67 13.13
N ILE A 130 7.27 5.06 12.03
CA ILE A 130 7.48 6.31 11.26
C ILE A 130 6.19 7.12 11.29
N THR A 131 6.21 8.44 11.38
CA THR A 131 4.99 9.26 11.47
C THR A 131 4.46 9.64 10.09
N PRO A 132 3.40 9.01 9.57
CA PRO A 132 2.89 9.32 8.25
C PRO A 132 2.01 10.58 8.30
N ILE A 133 2.18 11.47 7.31
CA ILE A 133 1.25 12.58 7.11
C ILE A 133 -0.13 11.99 6.77
N PRO A 134 -1.24 12.41 7.39
CA PRO A 134 -2.56 11.86 7.08
C PRO A 134 -2.98 12.09 5.62
N SER A 135 -3.73 11.16 5.04
CA SER A 135 -4.24 11.25 3.68
C SER A 135 -5.57 12.00 3.62
N ILE A 136 -5.79 12.71 2.52
CA ILE A 136 -7.03 13.45 2.22
C ILE A 136 -7.54 13.13 0.80
N PRO A 137 -7.92 11.87 0.50
CA PRO A 137 -8.13 11.42 -0.88
C PRO A 137 -9.22 12.21 -1.64
N LYS A 138 -10.26 12.70 -0.96
CA LYS A 138 -11.31 13.53 -1.60
C LYS A 138 -10.76 14.86 -2.13
N ALA A 139 -9.92 15.55 -1.36
CA ALA A 139 -9.28 16.80 -1.80
C ALA A 139 -8.24 16.50 -2.89
N ALA A 140 -7.42 15.46 -2.68
CA ALA A 140 -6.35 15.06 -3.58
C ALA A 140 -6.83 14.72 -5.01
N ARG A 141 -8.04 14.16 -5.17
CA ARG A 141 -8.64 13.87 -6.48
C ARG A 141 -8.96 15.11 -7.32
N ASN A 142 -9.18 16.24 -6.66
CA ASN A 142 -9.54 17.50 -7.29
C ASN A 142 -8.33 18.42 -7.45
N LEU A 143 -7.11 17.91 -7.27
CA LEU A 143 -5.90 18.71 -7.40
C LEU A 143 -5.75 19.25 -8.81
N ASN A 144 -5.51 20.55 -8.89
CA ASN A 144 -5.21 21.30 -10.09
C ASN A 144 -4.24 22.44 -9.72
N VAL A 145 -3.83 23.23 -10.72
CA VAL A 145 -2.83 24.30 -10.51
C VAL A 145 -3.34 25.35 -9.53
N GLU A 146 -4.65 25.61 -9.49
CA GLU A 146 -5.25 26.65 -8.66
C GLU A 146 -5.30 26.29 -7.17
N ASN A 147 -5.40 24.99 -6.85
CA ASN A 147 -5.55 24.53 -5.47
C ASN A 147 -4.36 23.74 -4.92
N PHE A 148 -3.30 23.54 -5.72
CA PHE A 148 -2.11 22.82 -5.30
C PHE A 148 -1.41 23.51 -4.12
N ASP A 149 -1.32 24.84 -4.11
CA ASP A 149 -0.76 25.59 -2.98
C ASP A 149 -1.52 25.36 -1.66
N ALA A 150 -2.85 25.20 -1.73
CA ALA A 150 -3.66 24.87 -0.56
C ALA A 150 -3.37 23.44 -0.06
N PHE A 151 -3.07 22.52 -0.97
CA PHE A 151 -2.64 21.16 -0.61
C PHE A 151 -1.27 21.17 0.06
N VAL A 152 -0.31 21.92 -0.47
CA VAL A 152 1.02 22.09 0.14
C VAL A 152 0.91 22.74 1.53
N LYS A 153 0.06 23.77 1.69
CA LYS A 153 -0.23 24.37 3.01
C LYS A 153 -0.77 23.35 4.01
N TYR A 154 -1.66 22.46 3.58
CA TYR A 154 -2.13 21.36 4.43
C TYR A 154 -0.97 20.42 4.85
N LEU A 155 -0.08 20.07 3.92
CA LEU A 155 1.11 19.28 4.24
C LEU A 155 2.01 20.00 5.23
N ASP A 156 2.17 21.32 5.09
CA ASP A 156 2.94 22.15 6.02
C ASP A 156 2.34 22.15 7.42
N SER A 157 1.02 22.34 7.56
CA SER A 157 0.36 22.26 8.86
C SER A 157 0.52 20.87 9.50
N CYS A 158 0.48 19.79 8.72
CA CYS A 158 0.76 18.46 9.24
C CYS A 158 2.21 18.30 9.69
N TYR A 159 3.16 18.77 8.87
CA TYR A 159 4.58 18.73 9.17
C TYR A 159 4.92 19.52 10.45
N GLU A 160 4.44 20.75 10.57
CA GLU A 160 4.63 21.59 11.74
C GLU A 160 4.04 20.95 13.00
N SER A 161 2.82 20.39 12.90
CA SER A 161 2.18 19.66 13.99
C SER A 161 3.01 18.46 14.46
N ILE A 162 3.58 17.69 13.54
CA ILE A 162 4.44 16.54 13.86
C ILE A 162 5.74 17.02 14.54
N GLU A 163 6.36 18.07 13.99
CA GLU A 163 7.68 18.55 14.39
C GLU A 163 7.78 19.02 15.84
N ILE A 164 6.70 19.55 16.42
CA ILE A 164 6.67 20.06 17.81
C ILE A 164 7.21 19.02 18.82
N ARG A 165 6.99 17.73 18.58
CA ARG A 165 7.42 16.63 19.47
C ARG A 165 8.18 15.52 18.77
N ASN A 166 8.69 15.77 17.57
CA ASN A 166 9.11 14.67 16.72
C ASN A 166 10.43 14.02 17.18
N LYS A 167 10.34 12.73 17.51
CA LYS A 167 11.49 11.83 17.72
C LYS A 167 11.56 10.72 16.68
N LYS A 168 10.69 10.77 15.68
CA LYS A 168 10.54 9.74 14.64
C LYS A 168 10.77 10.35 13.27
N ASN A 169 10.97 9.50 12.29
CA ASN A 169 11.02 9.95 10.91
C ASN A 169 9.61 10.30 10.45
N ILE A 170 9.49 11.10 9.39
CA ILE A 170 8.19 11.46 8.80
C ILE A 170 8.05 10.71 7.48
N MET A 171 6.85 10.20 7.20
CA MET A 171 6.50 9.60 5.92
C MET A 171 5.57 10.54 5.15
N GLY A 172 6.02 11.04 4.01
CA GLY A 172 5.26 11.95 3.15
C GLY A 172 4.07 11.26 2.49
N TYR A 173 2.97 12.01 2.31
CA TYR A 173 1.78 11.57 1.59
C TYR A 173 1.83 12.01 0.13
N ILE A 174 1.81 11.07 -0.81
CA ILE A 174 1.74 11.39 -2.24
C ILE A 174 0.47 10.79 -2.83
N PRO A 175 -0.52 11.62 -3.26
CA PRO A 175 -1.70 11.11 -3.94
C PRO A 175 -1.42 10.74 -5.40
N ALA A 176 -2.27 9.89 -5.97
CA ALA A 176 -2.29 9.62 -7.40
C ALA A 176 -2.64 10.88 -8.20
N THR A 177 -1.62 11.53 -8.76
CA THR A 177 -1.74 12.87 -9.35
C THR A 177 -0.98 12.97 -10.69
N VAL A 178 -0.98 14.16 -11.31
CA VAL A 178 -0.22 14.43 -12.54
C VAL A 178 1.27 14.61 -12.25
N SER A 179 2.12 14.39 -13.24
CA SER A 179 3.58 14.40 -13.09
C SER A 179 4.16 15.71 -12.55
N LEU A 180 3.53 16.85 -12.89
CA LEU A 180 3.90 18.16 -12.36
C LEU A 180 3.89 18.16 -10.82
N PHE A 181 2.75 17.79 -10.24
CA PHE A 181 2.56 17.78 -8.79
C PHE A 181 3.39 16.68 -8.11
N GLY A 182 3.56 15.53 -8.76
CA GLY A 182 4.48 14.49 -8.24
C GLY A 182 5.90 15.02 -8.03
N ARG A 183 6.45 15.75 -9.00
CA ARG A 183 7.77 16.40 -8.88
C ARG A 183 7.80 17.45 -7.77
N GLU A 184 6.79 18.30 -7.70
CA GLU A 184 6.74 19.39 -6.70
C GLU A 184 6.65 18.83 -5.28
N LEU A 185 5.89 17.76 -5.08
CA LEU A 185 5.80 17.06 -3.80
C LEU A 185 7.13 16.44 -3.36
N ILE A 186 7.88 15.83 -4.28
CA ILE A 186 9.22 15.30 -3.95
C ILE A 186 10.15 16.43 -3.50
N ASN A 187 10.21 17.53 -4.26
CA ASN A 187 11.06 18.67 -3.88
C ASN A 187 10.65 19.25 -2.52
N TYR A 188 9.35 19.46 -2.31
CA TYR A 188 8.79 19.90 -1.03
C TYR A 188 9.24 19.01 0.15
N TYR A 189 9.16 17.70 0.00
CA TYR A 189 9.53 16.77 1.07
C TYR A 189 11.04 16.72 1.30
N LEU A 190 11.84 16.70 0.23
CA LEU A 190 13.30 16.70 0.35
C LEU A 190 13.84 17.99 0.99
N ASP A 191 13.23 19.15 0.71
CA ASP A 191 13.57 20.42 1.36
C ASP A 191 13.32 20.40 2.88
N LYS A 192 12.49 19.47 3.36
CA LYS A 192 12.21 19.22 4.78
C LYS A 192 12.95 18.00 5.35
N GLY A 193 13.84 17.37 4.57
CA GLY A 193 14.58 16.17 4.98
C GLY A 193 13.69 14.92 5.10
N ILE A 194 12.66 14.80 4.26
CA ILE A 194 11.76 13.65 4.21
C ILE A 194 12.05 12.84 2.94
N ASN A 195 12.52 11.61 3.11
CA ASN A 195 12.87 10.67 2.02
C ASN A 195 12.06 9.36 2.05
N ALA A 196 11.06 9.25 2.92
CA ALA A 196 10.14 8.12 2.94
C ALA A 196 8.75 8.60 2.55
N TYR A 197 8.09 7.89 1.63
CA TYR A 197 6.82 8.29 1.06
C TYR A 197 5.86 7.12 1.02
N TYR A 198 4.58 7.38 1.30
CA TYR A 198 3.53 6.48 0.89
C TYR A 198 2.72 7.09 -0.27
N VAL A 199 2.61 6.32 -1.35
CA VAL A 199 1.92 6.72 -2.57
C VAL A 199 0.55 6.07 -2.60
N ASP A 200 -0.50 6.89 -2.51
CA ASP A 200 -1.88 6.44 -2.55
C ASP A 200 -2.39 6.45 -3.99
N PHE A 201 -2.43 5.26 -4.60
CA PHE A 201 -2.95 5.07 -5.97
C PHE A 201 -4.46 5.22 -6.06
N ASP A 202 -5.15 5.39 -4.93
CA ASP A 202 -6.58 5.65 -4.88
C ASP A 202 -7.33 4.60 -5.72
N GLY A 203 -7.03 3.31 -5.50
CA GLY A 203 -7.70 2.17 -6.14
C GLY A 203 -7.47 2.06 -7.64
N ARG A 204 -6.49 2.78 -8.19
CA ARG A 204 -6.13 2.75 -9.61
C ARG A 204 -4.91 1.87 -9.84
N MET A 205 -4.69 1.50 -11.11
CA MET A 205 -3.52 0.71 -11.50
C MET A 205 -2.28 1.62 -11.54
N ILE A 206 -1.14 1.08 -11.11
CA ILE A 206 0.14 1.79 -11.10
C ILE A 206 0.51 2.28 -12.52
N THR A 207 0.21 1.47 -13.53
CA THR A 207 0.45 1.79 -14.95
C THR A 207 -0.20 3.08 -15.43
N ASN A 208 -1.25 3.56 -14.75
CA ASN A 208 -1.91 4.82 -15.10
C ASN A 208 -1.11 6.06 -14.65
N TYR A 209 -0.06 5.87 -13.85
CA TYR A 209 0.71 6.92 -13.19
C TYR A 209 2.21 6.77 -13.41
N ILE A 210 2.62 6.04 -14.44
CA ILE A 210 4.05 5.84 -14.77
C ILE A 210 4.76 7.17 -15.00
N ASP A 211 4.14 8.13 -15.67
CA ASP A 211 4.75 9.44 -15.91
C ASP A 211 4.98 10.22 -14.60
N MET A 212 4.07 10.07 -13.63
CA MET A 212 4.22 10.66 -12.30
C MET A 212 5.36 9.98 -11.54
N LEU A 213 5.39 8.64 -11.51
CA LEU A 213 6.48 7.88 -10.89
C LEU A 213 7.84 8.24 -11.50
N ASN A 214 7.94 8.32 -12.82
CA ASN A 214 9.17 8.67 -13.52
C ASN A 214 9.59 10.11 -13.24
N ALA A 215 8.64 11.05 -13.14
CA ALA A 215 8.96 12.41 -12.71
C ALA A 215 9.51 12.45 -11.29
N MET A 216 8.89 11.73 -10.35
CA MET A 216 9.39 11.65 -8.97
C MET A 216 10.79 11.03 -8.88
N LYS A 217 11.03 9.90 -9.56
CA LYS A 217 12.34 9.23 -9.59
C LYS A 217 13.44 10.13 -10.16
N ARG A 218 13.15 10.88 -11.23
CA ARG A 218 14.11 11.84 -11.80
C ARG A 218 14.49 12.94 -10.82
N GLU A 219 13.54 13.45 -10.03
CA GLU A 219 13.83 14.47 -9.02
C GLU A 219 14.63 13.90 -7.85
N LEU A 220 14.32 12.67 -7.42
CA LEU A 220 15.10 11.95 -6.42
C LEU A 220 16.55 11.78 -6.90
N ALA A 221 16.77 11.31 -8.13
CA ALA A 221 18.10 11.16 -8.72
C ALA A 221 18.85 12.49 -8.82
N LYS A 222 18.20 13.54 -9.33
CA LYS A 222 18.77 14.89 -9.41
C LYS A 222 19.25 15.43 -8.06
N ARG A 223 18.58 15.06 -6.98
CA ARG A 223 18.88 15.48 -5.60
C ARG A 223 19.79 14.51 -4.85
N GLY A 224 20.23 13.41 -5.48
CA GLY A 224 21.10 12.40 -4.86
C GLY A 224 20.37 11.40 -3.95
N TYR A 225 19.05 11.26 -4.07
CA TYR A 225 18.20 10.37 -3.27
C TYR A 225 17.74 9.12 -4.02
N GLU A 226 18.28 8.82 -5.21
CA GLU A 226 17.88 7.65 -6.01
C GLU A 226 17.93 6.34 -5.21
N GLU A 227 18.99 6.12 -4.45
CA GLU A 227 19.15 4.94 -3.59
C GLU A 227 18.72 5.19 -2.14
N ASN A 228 18.54 6.45 -1.77
CA ASN A 228 18.27 6.88 -0.40
C ASN A 228 16.82 7.34 -0.21
N HIS A 229 15.84 6.56 -0.69
CA HIS A 229 14.43 6.81 -0.43
C HIS A 229 13.63 5.52 -0.24
N LEU A 230 12.44 5.62 0.36
CA LEU A 230 11.51 4.52 0.55
C LEU A 230 10.15 4.84 -0.07
N PHE A 231 9.64 3.97 -0.93
CA PHE A 231 8.28 4.02 -1.47
C PHE A 231 7.40 2.89 -0.92
N HIS A 232 6.32 3.28 -0.25
CA HIS A 232 5.25 2.38 0.16
C HIS A 232 3.97 2.65 -0.64
N PHE A 233 3.53 1.73 -1.48
CA PHE A 233 2.33 1.95 -2.31
C PHE A 233 1.10 1.40 -1.62
N VAL A 234 0.07 2.24 -1.50
CA VAL A 234 -1.24 1.84 -0.97
C VAL A 234 -2.31 2.01 -2.02
N ASN A 235 -3.39 1.23 -1.88
CA ASN A 235 -4.52 1.26 -2.81
C ASN A 235 -4.12 0.99 -4.27
N ALA A 236 -3.00 0.30 -4.51
CA ALA A 236 -2.59 -0.15 -5.83
C ALA A 236 -3.52 -1.29 -6.28
N SER A 237 -4.24 -1.07 -7.38
CA SER A 237 -5.16 -2.08 -7.93
C SER A 237 -4.47 -2.92 -9.00
N TYR A 238 -4.66 -4.24 -8.95
CA TYR A 238 -4.32 -5.14 -10.07
C TYR A 238 -5.34 -5.07 -11.23
N GLY A 239 -6.38 -4.24 -11.11
CA GLY A 239 -7.44 -4.07 -12.10
C GLY A 239 -8.85 -4.19 -11.50
N LYS A 240 -9.86 -4.07 -12.37
CA LYS A 240 -11.27 -4.14 -11.96
C LYS A 240 -11.67 -5.59 -11.67
N SER A 241 -11.49 -6.04 -10.43
CA SER A 241 -11.88 -7.39 -9.98
C SER A 241 -13.35 -7.73 -10.23
N ILE A 242 -14.22 -6.72 -10.30
CA ILE A 242 -15.64 -6.82 -10.69
C ILE A 242 -15.85 -7.34 -12.13
N ASN A 243 -14.81 -7.38 -12.95
CA ASN A 243 -14.87 -7.97 -14.27
C ASN A 243 -15.04 -9.50 -14.16
N ASP A 244 -15.76 -10.05 -15.11
CA ASP A 244 -16.11 -11.46 -15.27
C ASP A 244 -14.98 -12.29 -15.91
N GLN A 245 -13.79 -11.70 -16.05
CA GLN A 245 -12.60 -12.40 -16.51
C GLN A 245 -12.21 -13.49 -15.51
N LYS A 246 -11.98 -14.71 -16.01
CA LYS A 246 -11.54 -15.85 -15.20
C LYS A 246 -10.19 -15.59 -14.53
N VAL A 247 -9.29 -14.86 -15.19
CA VAL A 247 -7.95 -14.54 -14.67
C VAL A 247 -7.67 -13.06 -14.89
N LEU A 248 -7.02 -12.42 -13.93
CA LEU A 248 -6.47 -11.07 -14.04
C LEU A 248 -4.96 -11.12 -13.77
N SER A 249 -4.19 -10.32 -14.49
CA SER A 249 -2.75 -10.15 -14.25
C SER A 249 -2.50 -9.52 -12.88
N ALA A 250 -1.51 -10.01 -12.13
CA ALA A 250 -1.10 -9.48 -10.83
C ALA A 250 -0.27 -8.19 -10.96
N ARG A 251 -0.90 -7.14 -11.51
CA ARG A 251 -0.24 -5.85 -11.79
C ARG A 251 0.14 -5.05 -10.54
N ASP A 252 -0.43 -5.38 -9.39
CA ASP A 252 -0.01 -4.86 -8.09
C ASP A 252 1.40 -5.35 -7.73
N ILE A 253 1.70 -6.64 -7.95
CA ILE A 253 3.04 -7.22 -7.73
C ILE A 253 4.05 -6.68 -8.74
N LEU A 254 3.64 -6.41 -9.99
CA LEU A 254 4.49 -5.71 -10.95
C LEU A 254 4.92 -4.31 -10.49
N GLY A 255 4.25 -3.75 -9.47
CA GLY A 255 4.66 -2.56 -8.74
C GLY A 255 6.13 -2.54 -8.37
N PHE A 256 6.66 -3.68 -7.90
CA PHE A 256 8.06 -3.82 -7.49
C PHE A 256 9.05 -3.49 -8.61
N GLY A 257 8.75 -3.88 -9.85
CA GLY A 257 9.59 -3.54 -11.00
C GLY A 257 9.49 -2.07 -11.45
N TYR A 258 8.58 -1.27 -10.89
CA TYR A 258 8.49 0.18 -11.09
C TYR A 258 9.15 1.00 -9.96
N GLY A 259 9.88 0.36 -9.04
CA GLY A 259 10.56 1.01 -7.92
C GLY A 259 9.75 1.05 -6.62
N LEU A 260 8.74 0.19 -6.48
CA LEU A 260 8.03 -0.02 -5.22
C LEU A 260 8.94 -0.77 -4.24
N ASP A 261 9.05 -0.29 -3.00
CA ASP A 261 9.76 -1.01 -1.94
C ASP A 261 8.80 -1.81 -1.04
N SER A 262 7.60 -1.28 -0.80
CA SER A 262 6.63 -1.92 0.09
C SER A 262 5.20 -1.80 -0.41
N LEU A 263 4.51 -2.94 -0.58
CA LEU A 263 3.11 -2.98 -1.01
C LEU A 263 2.15 -2.98 0.20
N GLY A 264 1.42 -1.89 0.39
CA GLY A 264 0.35 -1.76 1.39
C GLY A 264 -1.01 -2.30 0.94
N GLY A 265 -2.02 -2.18 1.81
CA GLY A 265 -3.36 -2.71 1.60
C GLY A 265 -4.22 -1.91 0.61
N ILE A 266 -5.39 -2.46 0.29
CA ILE A 266 -6.44 -1.78 -0.47
C ILE A 266 -7.54 -1.32 0.51
N HIS A 267 -7.51 -0.03 0.83
CA HIS A 267 -8.38 0.69 1.78
C HIS A 267 -9.39 1.60 1.08
N SER A 268 -9.18 1.89 -0.20
CA SER A 268 -10.11 2.69 -1.00
C SER A 268 -11.37 1.88 -1.29
N GLY A 269 -12.52 2.38 -0.84
CA GLY A 269 -13.82 1.78 -1.16
C GLY A 269 -14.25 2.04 -2.62
N PRO A 270 -15.30 1.35 -3.09
CA PRO A 270 -15.89 1.62 -4.41
C PRO A 270 -16.37 3.08 -4.50
N LYS A 271 -16.00 3.76 -5.59
CA LYS A 271 -16.11 5.22 -5.75
C LYS A 271 -17.23 5.66 -6.69
N ARG A 272 -18.13 4.74 -7.00
CA ARG A 272 -19.12 4.91 -8.05
C ARG A 272 -20.38 5.52 -7.47
N ASN A 273 -21.07 6.32 -8.28
CA ASN A 273 -22.44 6.75 -8.00
C ASN A 273 -23.24 5.52 -7.51
N PRO A 274 -23.91 5.57 -6.34
CA PRO A 274 -24.75 4.50 -5.84
C PRO A 274 -25.66 3.89 -6.90
N GLU A 275 -26.27 4.69 -7.77
CA GLU A 275 -27.15 4.23 -8.86
C GLU A 275 -26.41 3.35 -9.88
N PHE A 276 -25.18 3.73 -10.23
CA PHE A 276 -24.35 2.93 -11.13
C PHE A 276 -23.91 1.63 -10.45
N TYR A 277 -23.70 1.65 -9.13
CA TYR A 277 -23.37 0.45 -8.37
C TYR A 277 -24.56 -0.51 -8.27
N GLU A 278 -25.76 0.01 -8.03
CA GLU A 278 -27.00 -0.79 -8.08
C GLU A 278 -27.22 -1.38 -9.48
N LYS A 279 -27.03 -0.58 -10.54
CA LYS A 279 -27.05 -1.08 -11.93
C LYS A 279 -25.98 -2.16 -12.20
N LEU A 280 -24.81 -2.06 -11.57
CA LEU A 280 -23.79 -3.09 -11.70
C LEU A 280 -24.13 -4.37 -10.96
N LYS A 281 -24.77 -4.28 -9.78
CA LYS A 281 -25.25 -5.45 -9.05
C LYS A 281 -26.32 -6.21 -9.84
N THR A 282 -27.16 -5.52 -10.61
CA THR A 282 -28.15 -6.17 -11.47
C THR A 282 -27.53 -6.82 -12.70
N MET A 283 -26.41 -6.29 -13.22
CA MET A 283 -25.74 -6.80 -14.42
C MET A 283 -24.65 -7.84 -14.15
N LYS A 284 -24.02 -7.82 -12.96
CA LYS A 284 -22.86 -8.65 -12.62
C LYS A 284 -22.95 -9.19 -11.21
N ASN A 285 -22.51 -10.44 -11.04
CA ASN A 285 -22.32 -11.01 -9.70
C ASN A 285 -21.00 -10.50 -9.10
N ILE A 286 -21.08 -9.38 -8.37
CA ILE A 286 -19.91 -8.72 -7.76
C ILE A 286 -19.22 -9.63 -6.74
N SER A 287 -19.98 -10.24 -5.82
CA SER A 287 -19.45 -11.16 -4.79
C SER A 287 -18.65 -12.29 -5.42
N ARG A 288 -19.20 -12.91 -6.46
CA ARG A 288 -18.51 -13.96 -7.24
C ARG A 288 -17.23 -13.45 -7.89
N ASN A 289 -17.26 -12.28 -8.54
CA ASN A 289 -16.12 -11.77 -9.30
C ASN A 289 -14.97 -11.28 -8.41
N THR A 290 -15.25 -10.85 -7.17
CA THR A 290 -14.24 -10.36 -6.23
C THR A 290 -13.52 -11.47 -5.46
N LYS A 291 -14.05 -12.70 -5.45
CA LYS A 291 -13.38 -13.86 -4.84
C LYS A 291 -12.31 -14.38 -5.78
N ARG A 292 -11.06 -14.02 -5.50
CA ARG A 292 -9.91 -14.39 -6.34
C ARG A 292 -8.79 -15.00 -5.53
N LEU A 293 -8.17 -16.03 -6.10
CA LEU A 293 -6.98 -16.72 -5.59
C LEU A 293 -5.78 -16.32 -6.46
N LEU A 294 -4.70 -15.90 -5.81
CA LEU A 294 -3.44 -15.57 -6.45
C LEU A 294 -2.63 -16.85 -6.71
N ASN A 295 -2.09 -16.97 -7.92
CA ASN A 295 -1.00 -17.87 -8.23
C ASN A 295 0.25 -17.05 -8.58
N VAL A 296 1.26 -17.08 -7.70
CA VAL A 296 2.52 -16.33 -7.89
C VAL A 296 3.45 -16.98 -8.93
N LYS A 297 3.22 -18.24 -9.30
CA LYS A 297 4.00 -18.90 -10.35
C LYS A 297 3.74 -18.30 -11.73
N ASP A 298 2.50 -17.88 -11.99
CA ASP A 298 2.09 -17.32 -13.27
C ASP A 298 1.57 -15.88 -13.21
N TYR A 299 1.49 -15.28 -12.02
CA TYR A 299 0.95 -13.93 -11.76
C TYR A 299 -0.53 -13.78 -12.15
N GLY A 300 -1.32 -14.83 -11.94
CA GLY A 300 -2.76 -14.83 -12.17
C GLY A 300 -3.57 -14.71 -10.89
N TYR A 301 -4.47 -13.73 -10.84
CA TYR A 301 -5.61 -13.72 -9.91
C TYR A 301 -6.80 -14.44 -10.52
N TYR A 302 -6.90 -15.72 -10.24
CA TYR A 302 -7.96 -16.61 -10.70
C TYR A 302 -9.25 -16.36 -9.93
N ARG A 303 -10.37 -16.21 -10.63
CA ARG A 303 -11.69 -16.20 -9.99
C ARG A 303 -11.93 -17.57 -9.37
N PHE A 304 -12.23 -17.60 -8.08
CA PHE A 304 -12.17 -18.83 -7.29
C PHE A 304 -13.10 -19.94 -7.83
N ASP A 305 -14.32 -19.59 -8.23
CA ASP A 305 -15.27 -20.53 -8.86
C ASP A 305 -14.75 -21.16 -10.15
N SER A 306 -13.85 -20.50 -10.87
CA SER A 306 -13.31 -20.99 -12.15
C SER A 306 -12.17 -21.99 -12.00
N VAL A 307 -11.63 -22.12 -10.78
CA VAL A 307 -10.53 -23.04 -10.45
C VAL A 307 -10.90 -24.04 -9.35
N LYS A 308 -12.11 -23.94 -8.80
CA LYS A 308 -12.56 -24.77 -7.66
C LYS A 308 -12.42 -26.27 -7.93
N ASP A 309 -12.76 -26.72 -9.14
CA ASP A 309 -12.72 -28.15 -9.51
C ASP A 309 -11.30 -28.66 -9.81
N ASN A 310 -10.31 -27.76 -9.94
CA ASN A 310 -8.90 -28.08 -10.20
C ASN A 310 -7.99 -27.32 -9.23
N LEU A 311 -8.42 -27.20 -7.97
CA LEU A 311 -7.79 -26.33 -6.98
C LEU A 311 -6.31 -26.72 -6.76
N ASP A 312 -5.99 -28.02 -6.79
CA ASP A 312 -4.62 -28.56 -6.64
C ASP A 312 -3.61 -27.96 -7.63
N SER A 313 -4.06 -27.49 -8.80
CA SER A 313 -3.18 -26.91 -9.82
C SER A 313 -2.78 -25.45 -9.56
N VAL A 314 -3.54 -24.76 -8.72
CA VAL A 314 -3.40 -23.32 -8.46
C VAL A 314 -3.10 -23.03 -6.99
N TYR A 315 -3.56 -23.90 -6.09
CA TYR A 315 -3.44 -23.69 -4.65
C TYR A 315 -2.00 -23.89 -4.17
N PRO A 316 -1.49 -22.99 -3.31
CA PRO A 316 -0.15 -23.14 -2.79
C PRO A 316 -0.07 -24.32 -1.83
N SER A 317 0.94 -25.17 -1.99
CA SER A 317 1.18 -26.32 -1.11
C SER A 317 1.56 -25.92 0.31
N ASP A 318 2.09 -24.71 0.49
CA ASP A 318 2.53 -24.11 1.75
C ASP A 318 1.49 -23.14 2.34
N ALA A 319 0.25 -23.15 1.84
CA ALA A 319 -0.80 -22.24 2.28
C ALA A 319 -1.11 -22.36 3.78
N LEU A 320 -1.24 -21.23 4.47
CA LEU A 320 -1.64 -21.16 5.89
C LEU A 320 -3.04 -21.72 6.17
N ILE A 321 -3.90 -21.69 5.15
CA ILE A 321 -5.23 -22.29 5.20
C ILE A 321 -5.19 -23.53 4.34
N SER A 322 -5.61 -24.68 4.86
CA SER A 322 -5.67 -25.91 4.06
C SER A 322 -6.78 -25.85 3.01
N MET A 323 -6.65 -26.64 1.94
CA MET A 323 -7.71 -26.77 0.93
C MET A 323 -9.02 -27.29 1.53
N ASP A 324 -8.95 -28.19 2.51
CA ASP A 324 -10.11 -28.74 3.21
C ASP A 324 -10.86 -27.66 4.01
N GLU A 325 -10.13 -26.82 4.76
CA GLU A 325 -10.72 -25.68 5.46
C GLU A 325 -11.36 -24.68 4.49
N LEU A 326 -10.74 -24.45 3.33
CA LEU A 326 -11.27 -23.57 2.30
C LEU A 326 -12.58 -24.12 1.70
N ASN A 327 -12.62 -25.41 1.38
CA ASN A 327 -13.76 -26.08 0.74
C ASN A 327 -14.98 -26.23 1.66
N THR A 328 -14.75 -26.39 2.97
CA THR A 328 -15.81 -26.54 3.99
C THR A 328 -16.26 -25.19 4.57
N SER A 329 -15.63 -24.08 4.18
CA SER A 329 -15.89 -22.76 4.75
C SER A 329 -17.25 -22.17 4.32
N THR A 330 -17.81 -21.34 5.21
CA THR A 330 -18.95 -20.49 4.85
C THR A 330 -18.50 -19.40 3.88
N GLU A 331 -19.43 -18.79 3.13
CA GLU A 331 -19.10 -17.74 2.16
C GLU A 331 -18.30 -16.57 2.77
N SER A 332 -18.67 -16.15 3.98
CA SER A 332 -17.95 -15.10 4.72
C SER A 332 -16.53 -15.52 5.13
N ARG A 333 -16.34 -16.80 5.48
CA ARG A 333 -15.02 -17.36 5.81
C ARG A 333 -14.15 -17.50 4.58
N LEU A 334 -14.71 -17.97 3.47
CA LEU A 334 -14.01 -18.11 2.20
C LEU A 334 -13.33 -16.81 1.78
N GLU A 335 -14.03 -15.67 1.84
CA GLU A 335 -13.43 -14.38 1.46
C GLU A 335 -12.24 -13.99 2.31
N LYS A 336 -12.28 -14.27 3.62
CA LYS A 336 -11.18 -13.98 4.54
C LYS A 336 -10.01 -14.96 4.33
N TYR A 337 -10.31 -16.24 4.11
CA TYR A 337 -9.29 -17.25 3.82
C TYR A 337 -8.55 -16.94 2.52
N LEU A 338 -9.26 -16.59 1.44
CA LEU A 338 -8.64 -16.15 0.19
C LEU A 338 -7.74 -14.92 0.40
N LYS A 339 -8.14 -13.96 1.24
CA LYS A 339 -7.29 -12.81 1.59
C LYS A 339 -6.02 -13.22 2.34
N ILE A 340 -6.12 -14.14 3.30
CA ILE A 340 -4.98 -14.63 4.08
C ILE A 340 -3.99 -15.39 3.16
N VAL A 341 -4.50 -16.28 2.31
CA VAL A 341 -3.68 -17.05 1.37
C VAL A 341 -3.00 -16.12 0.36
N ASN A 342 -3.74 -15.18 -0.25
CA ASN A 342 -3.14 -14.23 -1.18
C ASN A 342 -2.09 -13.34 -0.50
N LEU A 343 -2.34 -12.90 0.73
CA LEU A 343 -1.38 -12.09 1.49
C LEU A 343 -0.09 -12.88 1.75
N GLN A 344 -0.20 -14.13 2.18
CA GLN A 344 0.97 -15.01 2.37
C GLN A 344 1.77 -15.15 1.08
N GLN A 345 1.11 -15.43 -0.04
CA GLN A 345 1.77 -15.59 -1.33
C GLN A 345 2.43 -14.28 -1.81
N GLN A 346 1.81 -13.13 -1.55
CA GLN A 346 2.42 -11.81 -1.82
C GLN A 346 3.68 -11.56 -0.97
N CYS A 347 3.69 -11.97 0.30
CA CYS A 347 4.89 -11.88 1.15
C CYS A 347 6.01 -12.77 0.61
N ILE A 348 5.70 -14.04 0.29
CA ILE A 348 6.68 -14.98 -0.29
C ILE A 348 7.25 -14.46 -1.61
N GLU A 349 6.41 -13.90 -2.49
CA GLU A 349 6.87 -13.35 -3.75
C GLU A 349 7.74 -12.10 -3.53
N ALA A 350 7.44 -11.26 -2.54
CA ALA A 350 8.30 -10.14 -2.19
C ALA A 350 9.70 -10.62 -1.74
N ASP A 351 9.79 -11.62 -0.87
CA ASP A 351 11.08 -12.22 -0.50
C ASP A 351 11.82 -12.80 -1.70
N LYS A 352 11.09 -13.42 -2.63
CA LYS A 352 11.69 -13.96 -3.85
C LYS A 352 12.25 -12.86 -4.75
N LEU A 353 11.54 -11.74 -4.87
CA LEU A 353 12.00 -10.58 -5.64
C LEU A 353 13.23 -9.92 -5.02
N ALA A 354 13.39 -9.95 -3.68
CA ALA A 354 14.63 -9.55 -3.03
C ALA A 354 15.82 -10.39 -3.54
N GLN A 355 15.66 -11.72 -3.61
CA GLN A 355 16.69 -12.62 -4.13
C GLN A 355 17.04 -12.32 -5.60
N VAL A 356 16.05 -12.00 -6.44
CA VAL A 356 16.28 -11.63 -7.85
C VAL A 356 17.23 -10.42 -7.94
N THR A 357 17.07 -9.42 -7.06
CA THR A 357 17.97 -8.24 -7.07
C THR A 357 19.39 -8.51 -6.61
N THR A 358 19.63 -9.60 -5.89
CA THR A 358 20.95 -9.93 -5.32
C THR A 358 21.66 -11.06 -6.09
N GLU A 359 20.92 -12.03 -6.61
CA GLU A 359 21.47 -13.23 -7.27
C GLU A 359 21.55 -13.08 -8.78
N GLU A 360 20.56 -12.44 -9.41
CA GLU A 360 20.46 -12.28 -10.87
C GLU A 360 20.00 -10.85 -11.26
N PRO A 361 20.75 -9.79 -10.88
CA PRO A 361 20.31 -8.40 -11.04
C PRO A 361 20.04 -7.98 -12.49
N ASN A 362 20.62 -8.66 -13.48
CA ASN A 362 20.43 -8.41 -14.90
C ASN A 362 19.29 -9.23 -15.55
N LYS A 363 18.58 -10.05 -14.78
CA LYS A 363 17.47 -10.89 -15.27
C LYS A 363 16.12 -10.55 -14.64
N SER A 364 15.98 -9.41 -13.97
CA SER A 364 14.73 -9.07 -13.30
C SER A 364 13.58 -8.88 -14.29
N LEU A 365 13.84 -8.32 -15.48
CA LEU A 365 12.83 -8.20 -16.55
C LEU A 365 12.47 -9.58 -17.13
N GLU A 366 13.44 -10.47 -17.28
CA GLU A 366 13.21 -11.86 -17.72
C GLU A 366 12.35 -12.62 -16.71
N TYR A 367 12.61 -12.44 -15.42
CA TYR A 367 11.80 -13.00 -14.35
C TYR A 367 10.32 -12.61 -14.49
N PHE A 368 10.01 -11.31 -14.68
CA PHE A 368 8.63 -10.86 -14.90
C PHE A 368 8.04 -11.39 -16.22
N LYS A 369 8.84 -11.46 -17.30
CA LYS A 369 8.42 -12.01 -18.60
C LYS A 369 8.07 -13.49 -18.54
N SER A 370 8.70 -14.25 -17.65
CA SER A 370 8.46 -15.70 -17.49
C SER A 370 7.06 -16.03 -16.98
N LYS A 371 6.37 -15.06 -16.35
CA LYS A 371 5.06 -15.25 -15.73
C LYS A 371 3.96 -15.24 -16.79
N LYS A 372 3.29 -16.38 -16.97
CA LYS A 372 2.30 -16.61 -18.05
C LYS A 372 1.18 -15.55 -18.15
N ASN A 373 0.71 -14.98 -17.04
CA ASN A 373 -0.38 -14.00 -17.03
C ASN A 373 0.12 -12.54 -17.10
N VAL A 374 1.43 -12.30 -17.19
CA VAL A 374 1.99 -10.96 -17.42
C VAL A 374 1.92 -10.62 -18.91
N LEU A 375 1.15 -9.58 -19.25
CA LEU A 375 0.92 -9.21 -20.64
C LEU A 375 2.05 -8.31 -21.17
N LYS A 376 2.29 -8.32 -22.49
CA LYS A 376 3.27 -7.42 -23.13
C LYS A 376 3.06 -5.94 -22.77
N ASN A 377 1.80 -5.51 -22.66
CA ASN A 377 1.47 -4.12 -22.27
C ASN A 377 1.80 -3.82 -20.80
N ASP A 378 1.77 -4.84 -19.92
CA ASP A 378 2.15 -4.67 -18.52
C ASP A 378 3.68 -4.48 -18.40
N LEU A 379 4.45 -5.05 -19.33
CA LEU A 379 5.92 -4.97 -19.35
C LEU A 379 6.48 -3.69 -19.97
N LYS A 380 5.67 -2.94 -20.73
CA LYS A 380 6.12 -1.82 -21.58
C LYS A 380 7.00 -0.81 -20.85
N TYR A 381 6.70 -0.56 -19.57
CA TYR A 381 7.33 0.47 -18.76
C TYR A 381 8.25 -0.06 -17.66
N LEU A 382 8.51 -1.38 -17.61
CA LEU A 382 9.38 -1.98 -16.60
C LEU A 382 10.87 -1.90 -16.97
N SER A 383 11.17 -1.89 -18.26
CA SER A 383 12.54 -1.87 -18.77
C SER A 383 13.19 -0.49 -18.57
N LYS A 384 14.37 -0.47 -17.93
CA LYS A 384 15.22 0.73 -17.87
C LYS A 384 15.76 1.14 -19.24
N SER A 385 15.98 0.19 -20.14
CA SER A 385 16.59 0.39 -21.46
C SER A 385 15.64 0.99 -22.52
N SER A 386 14.43 1.41 -22.14
CA SER A 386 13.41 1.92 -23.08
C SER A 386 13.22 3.45 -23.04
N ASN A 387 14.14 4.20 -22.42
CA ASN A 387 14.15 5.66 -22.43
C ASN A 387 15.40 6.20 -23.12
#